data_AF-A0A4Q5TYZ7-F1
#
_entry.id   AF-A0A4Q5TYZ7-F1
#
_cell.length_a   1.000
_cell.length_b   1.000
_cell.length_c   1.000
_cell.angle_alpha   90.00
_cell.angle_beta   90.00
_cell.angle_gamma   90.00
#
_symmetry.space_group_name_H-M   'P 1'
#
loop_
_entity.id
_entity.type
_entity.pdbx_description
1 polymer ?
#
loop_
_entity_poly.entity_id
_entity_poly.type
_entity_poly.pdbx_seq_one_letter_code
_entity_poly.pdbx_strand_id
1 'polypeptide(L)'
;MGKNALIALIIAFLLLLGGGIYFVRTFLRSFAPPEITITANTITTDDYFVNGVTIEKLVVDSIGAGRYPVRYTVVYKTHCGLVRGENTKPLDRISFKEAGPYTWSEDTTRTRYENVGMSREPLDSISKTWWLAYYGEHAVCPLKFEVGQWYLALVSDPRITGIYFYMDWQDKVHQFTVHSGVSPI
;
A
#
# COMPACT_ATOMS: atom_id res chain seq x y z
N MET A 1 29.08 -47.61 17.39
CA MET A 1 28.52 -46.83 16.27
C MET A 1 29.70 -46.30 15.44
N GLY A 2 29.81 -46.67 14.16
CA GLY A 2 30.96 -46.27 13.33
C GLY A 2 30.97 -44.77 13.05
N LYS A 3 32.16 -44.16 12.90
CA LYS A 3 32.33 -42.72 12.55
C LYS A 3 31.40 -42.27 11.41
N ASN A 4 31.21 -43.12 10.40
CA ASN A 4 30.37 -42.84 9.24
C ASN A 4 28.88 -42.74 9.59
N ALA A 5 28.40 -43.54 10.56
CA ALA A 5 27.02 -43.48 11.03
C ALA A 5 26.74 -42.19 11.83
N LEU A 6 27.73 -41.71 12.60
CA LEU A 6 27.62 -40.44 13.33
C LEU A 6 27.55 -39.25 12.36
N ILE A 7 28.41 -39.23 11.32
CA ILE A 7 28.43 -38.18 10.30
C ILE A 7 27.10 -38.13 9.54
N ALA A 8 26.56 -39.28 9.12
CA ALA A 8 25.28 -39.35 8.43
C ALA A 8 24.13 -38.79 9.28
N LEU A 9 24.12 -39.07 10.59
CA LEU A 9 23.10 -38.60 11.51
C LEU A 9 23.16 -37.07 11.73
N ILE A 10 24.37 -36.51 11.81
CA ILE A 10 24.58 -35.05 11.91
C ILE A 10 24.09 -34.35 10.62
N ILE A 11 24.41 -34.90 9.45
CA ILE A 11 23.96 -34.32 8.16
C ILE A 11 22.44 -34.37 8.06
N ALA A 12 21.82 -35.50 8.40
CA ALA A 12 20.36 -35.64 8.40
C ALA A 12 19.69 -34.65 9.36
N PHE A 13 20.26 -34.45 10.55
CA PHE A 13 19.77 -33.48 11.52
C PHE A 13 19.90 -32.03 11.02
N LEU A 14 21.01 -31.67 10.40
CA LEU A 14 21.20 -30.34 9.80
C LEU A 14 20.22 -30.08 8.64
N LEU A 15 19.95 -31.09 7.81
CA LEU A 15 18.96 -31.00 6.74
C LEU A 15 17.54 -30.83 7.28
N LEU A 16 17.18 -31.56 8.35
CA LEU A 16 15.88 -31.41 9.02
C LEU A 16 15.72 -30.05 9.67
N LEU A 17 16.76 -29.53 10.34
CA LEU A 17 16.74 -28.17 10.91
C LEU A 17 16.63 -27.11 9.81
N GLY A 18 17.44 -27.22 8.75
CA GLY A 18 17.40 -26.29 7.62
C GLY A 18 16.04 -26.28 6.91
N GLY A 19 15.50 -27.47 6.62
CA GLY A 19 14.18 -27.63 6.02
C GLY A 19 13.05 -27.12 6.92
N GLY A 20 13.10 -27.42 8.22
CA GLY A 20 12.13 -26.94 9.21
C GLY A 20 12.13 -25.42 9.34
N ILE A 21 13.30 -24.79 9.45
CA ILE A 21 13.44 -23.33 9.51
C ILE A 21 12.92 -22.68 8.23
N TYR A 22 13.25 -23.23 7.07
CA TYR A 22 12.77 -22.73 5.78
C TYR A 22 11.24 -22.81 5.67
N PHE A 23 10.65 -23.94 6.08
CA PHE A 23 9.20 -24.12 6.07
C PHE A 23 8.50 -23.13 7.00
N VAL A 24 8.97 -23.00 8.25
CA VAL A 24 8.41 -22.05 9.22
C VAL A 24 8.52 -20.61 8.71
N ARG A 25 9.67 -20.20 8.15
CA ARG A 25 9.82 -18.86 7.58
C ARG A 25 8.88 -18.59 6.41
N THR A 26 8.72 -19.57 5.53
CA THR A 26 7.82 -19.44 4.37
C THR A 26 6.36 -19.35 4.81
N PHE A 27 5.97 -20.20 5.77
CA PHE A 27 4.62 -20.18 6.36
C PHE A 27 4.34 -18.86 7.10
N LEU A 28 5.28 -18.35 7.89
CA LEU A 28 5.06 -17.06 8.58
C LEU A 28 4.99 -15.88 7.61
N ARG A 29 5.71 -15.94 6.47
CA ARG A 29 5.63 -14.91 5.43
C ARG A 29 4.26 -14.81 4.76
N SER A 30 3.53 -15.92 4.58
CA SER A 30 2.18 -15.85 3.99
C SER A 30 1.16 -15.12 4.86
N PHE A 31 1.45 -14.92 6.16
CA PHE A 31 0.61 -14.12 7.06
C PHE A 31 1.04 -12.66 7.13
N ALA A 32 2.22 -12.31 6.61
CA ALA A 32 2.68 -10.93 6.60
C ALA A 32 1.82 -10.10 5.63
N PRO A 33 1.53 -8.83 5.96
CA PRO A 33 0.94 -7.89 5.01
C PRO A 33 1.90 -7.70 3.82
N PRO A 34 1.36 -7.41 2.62
CA PRO A 34 2.20 -7.20 1.45
C PRO A 34 3.07 -5.97 1.64
N GLU A 35 4.30 -6.04 1.15
CA GLU A 35 5.19 -4.91 1.12
C GLU A 35 4.80 -4.00 -0.04
N ILE A 36 4.44 -2.76 0.28
CA ILE A 36 4.12 -1.73 -0.73
C ILE A 36 5.22 -0.69 -0.71
N THR A 37 5.75 -0.42 -1.89
CA THR A 37 6.80 0.59 -2.11
C THR A 37 6.26 1.69 -2.99
N ILE A 38 6.40 2.94 -2.52
CA ILE A 38 5.99 4.14 -3.25
C ILE A 38 7.23 4.91 -3.67
N THR A 39 7.30 5.27 -4.95
CA THR A 39 8.31 6.16 -5.51
C THR A 39 7.65 7.37 -6.15
N ALA A 40 8.44 8.33 -6.63
CA ALA A 40 7.93 9.47 -7.39
C ALA A 40 7.17 9.07 -8.68
N ASN A 41 7.41 7.86 -9.21
CA ASN A 41 6.90 7.44 -10.51
C ASN A 41 6.07 6.16 -10.47
N THR A 42 6.08 5.41 -9.37
CA THR A 42 5.47 4.09 -9.30
C THR A 42 4.94 3.75 -7.91
N ILE A 43 3.95 2.87 -7.86
CA ILE A 43 3.60 2.10 -6.67
C ILE A 43 3.71 0.63 -7.02
N THR A 44 4.46 -0.13 -6.22
CA THR A 44 4.67 -1.57 -6.41
C THR A 44 4.30 -2.34 -5.16
N THR A 45 3.90 -3.58 -5.34
CA THR A 45 3.69 -4.55 -4.26
C THR A 45 4.38 -5.87 -4.60
N ASP A 46 4.79 -6.61 -3.58
CA ASP A 46 5.26 -7.99 -3.72
C ASP A 46 4.12 -9.02 -3.87
N ASP A 47 2.87 -8.57 -3.74
CA ASP A 47 1.65 -9.32 -4.01
C ASP A 47 0.91 -8.75 -5.23
N TYR A 48 -0.41 -8.58 -5.17
CA TYR A 48 -1.18 -7.92 -6.22
C TYR A 48 -2.23 -6.94 -5.66
N PHE A 49 -2.45 -5.85 -6.38
CA PHE A 49 -3.53 -4.92 -6.13
C PHE A 49 -4.85 -5.52 -6.63
N VAL A 50 -5.74 -5.88 -5.70
CA VAL A 50 -7.08 -6.42 -6.02
C VAL A 50 -7.95 -5.40 -6.74
N ASN A 51 -7.98 -4.15 -6.26
CA ASN A 51 -8.77 -3.07 -6.87
C ASN A 51 -7.90 -1.82 -7.17
N GLY A 52 -6.61 -2.00 -7.41
CA GLY A 52 -5.69 -0.88 -7.60
C GLY A 52 -5.45 -0.06 -6.34
N VAL A 53 -5.14 1.22 -6.52
CA VAL A 53 -4.69 2.12 -5.47
C VAL A 53 -5.44 3.45 -5.55
N THR A 54 -5.90 3.93 -4.39
CA THR A 54 -6.45 5.29 -4.25
C THR A 54 -5.42 6.17 -3.58
N ILE A 55 -5.17 7.37 -4.10
CA ILE A 55 -4.24 8.33 -3.54
C ILE A 55 -5.00 9.60 -3.15
N GLU A 56 -4.75 10.08 -1.94
CA GLU A 56 -5.38 11.26 -1.38
C GLU A 56 -4.31 12.31 -1.05
N LYS A 57 -4.47 13.56 -1.50
CA LYS A 57 -3.61 14.70 -1.14
C LYS A 57 -4.11 15.30 0.16
N LEU A 58 -3.21 15.51 1.13
CA LEU A 58 -3.57 15.88 2.50
C LEU A 58 -3.08 17.29 2.86
N VAL A 59 -3.97 18.13 3.38
CA VAL A 59 -3.55 19.30 4.18
C VAL A 59 -3.46 18.84 5.62
N VAL A 60 -2.25 18.77 6.16
CA VAL A 60 -1.98 18.20 7.48
C VAL A 60 -2.20 19.25 8.57
N ASP A 61 -3.07 18.95 9.51
CA ASP A 61 -3.32 19.79 10.68
C ASP A 61 -2.44 19.38 11.87
N SER A 62 -2.17 18.07 12.03
CA SER A 62 -1.26 17.57 13.07
C SER A 62 -0.63 16.22 12.73
N ILE A 63 0.59 16.01 13.23
CA ILE A 63 1.38 14.78 13.14
C ILE A 63 1.37 14.06 14.49
N GLY A 64 1.10 12.76 14.48
CA GLY A 64 1.10 11.93 15.69
C GLY A 64 2.50 11.41 16.06
N ALA A 65 2.59 10.70 17.19
CA ALA A 65 3.84 10.10 17.67
C ALA A 65 4.48 9.11 16.67
N GLY A 66 3.66 8.46 15.84
CA GLY A 66 4.13 7.59 14.75
C GLY A 66 4.77 8.32 13.56
N ARG A 67 4.89 9.66 13.63
CA ARG A 67 5.43 10.54 12.58
C ARG A 67 4.60 10.55 11.28
N TYR A 68 3.32 10.22 11.37
CA TYR A 68 2.36 10.34 10.27
C TYR A 68 1.17 11.23 10.68
N PRO A 69 0.42 11.78 9.70
CA PRO A 69 -0.75 12.62 9.95
C PRO A 69 -1.81 11.93 10.80
N VAL A 70 -2.31 12.63 11.83
CA VAL A 70 -3.43 12.16 12.68
C VAL A 70 -4.67 13.03 12.58
N ARG A 71 -4.51 14.29 12.15
CA ARG A 71 -5.63 15.15 11.74
C ARG A 71 -5.25 15.86 10.46
N TYR A 72 -6.13 15.79 9.47
CA TYR A 72 -5.86 16.33 8.14
C TYR A 72 -7.14 16.54 7.34
N THR A 73 -7.05 17.35 6.30
CA THR A 73 -8.08 17.53 5.29
C THR A 73 -7.64 16.86 3.98
N VAL A 74 -8.45 15.94 3.45
CA VAL A 74 -8.27 15.45 2.07
C VAL A 74 -8.77 16.53 1.13
N VAL A 75 -7.91 17.00 0.21
CA VAL A 75 -8.21 18.08 -0.76
C VAL A 75 -8.30 17.61 -2.20
N TYR A 76 -7.79 16.41 -2.47
CA TYR A 76 -7.79 15.77 -3.78
C TYR A 76 -7.74 14.27 -3.57
N LYS A 77 -8.48 13.53 -4.39
CA LYS A 77 -8.51 12.07 -4.39
C LYS A 77 -8.40 11.59 -5.82
N THR A 78 -7.62 10.55 -6.02
CA THR A 78 -7.52 9.88 -7.31
C THR A 78 -7.52 8.37 -7.10
N HIS A 79 -8.10 7.64 -8.04
CA HIS A 79 -8.12 6.19 -8.03
C HIS A 79 -7.50 5.67 -9.32
N CYS A 80 -6.50 4.80 -9.19
CA CYS A 80 -5.88 4.08 -10.30
C CYS A 80 -6.19 2.59 -10.12
N GLY A 81 -7.19 2.13 -10.86
CA GLY A 81 -7.76 0.79 -10.77
C GLY A 81 -7.43 -0.08 -11.97
N LEU A 82 -7.80 -1.36 -11.92
CA LEU A 82 -7.80 -2.25 -13.08
C LEU A 82 -8.95 -1.89 -14.03
N VAL A 83 -8.74 -2.07 -15.34
CA VAL A 83 -9.86 -2.16 -16.29
C VAL A 83 -10.64 -3.42 -15.96
N ARG A 84 -11.95 -3.29 -15.72
CA ARG A 84 -12.81 -4.45 -15.42
C ARG A 84 -13.08 -5.21 -16.71
N GLY A 85 -12.49 -6.39 -16.85
CA GLY A 85 -12.67 -7.31 -17.98
C GLY A 85 -12.21 -8.73 -17.66
N GLU A 86 -12.74 -9.72 -18.39
CA GLU A 86 -12.71 -11.16 -18.07
C GLU A 86 -11.32 -11.83 -17.99
N ASN A 87 -10.22 -11.14 -18.35
CA ASN A 87 -8.88 -11.73 -18.38
C ASN A 87 -7.76 -10.79 -17.91
N THR A 88 -8.08 -9.80 -17.07
CA THR A 88 -7.08 -8.80 -16.67
C THR A 88 -6.20 -9.35 -15.55
N LYS A 89 -4.90 -9.53 -15.84
CA LYS A 89 -3.91 -9.97 -14.84
C LYS A 89 -3.92 -9.00 -13.65
N PRO A 90 -3.85 -9.50 -12.39
CA PRO A 90 -3.68 -8.63 -11.23
C PRO A 90 -2.43 -7.75 -11.35
N LEU A 91 -2.50 -6.53 -10.85
CA LEU A 91 -1.40 -5.57 -10.94
C LEU A 91 -0.46 -5.73 -9.74
N ASP A 92 0.82 -5.92 -10.00
CA ASP A 92 1.89 -5.79 -9.00
C ASP A 92 2.52 -4.38 -9.03
N ARG A 93 2.24 -3.60 -10.07
CA ARG A 93 2.82 -2.28 -10.32
C ARG A 93 1.84 -1.33 -10.98
N ILE A 94 1.84 -0.08 -10.53
CA ILE A 94 1.19 1.07 -11.18
C ILE A 94 2.28 2.08 -11.53
N SER A 95 2.41 2.41 -12.81
CA SER A 95 3.31 3.47 -13.30
C SER A 95 2.53 4.75 -13.54
N PHE A 96 3.10 5.88 -13.12
CA PHE A 96 2.46 7.19 -13.30
C PHE A 96 2.80 7.89 -14.61
N LYS A 97 3.79 7.36 -15.33
CA LYS A 97 4.32 7.94 -16.57
C LYS A 97 4.12 7.05 -17.78
N GLU A 98 3.97 5.76 -17.56
CA GLU A 98 3.89 4.77 -18.63
C GLU A 98 2.46 4.26 -18.78
N ALA A 99 2.13 3.87 -20.01
CA ALA A 99 0.88 3.21 -20.31
C ALA A 99 0.83 1.81 -19.67
N GLY A 100 -0.32 1.41 -19.15
CA GLY A 100 -0.62 0.09 -18.62
C GLY A 100 -2.13 -0.16 -18.57
N PRO A 101 -2.56 -1.32 -18.03
CA PRO A 101 -3.96 -1.74 -18.04
C PRO A 101 -4.75 -1.13 -16.88
N TYR A 102 -4.74 0.21 -16.79
CA TYR A 102 -5.35 0.96 -15.69
C TYR A 102 -6.63 1.70 -16.12
N THR A 103 -7.50 1.97 -15.17
CA THR A 103 -8.52 3.02 -15.23
C THR A 103 -8.17 4.09 -14.23
N TRP A 104 -8.49 5.35 -14.55
CA TRP A 104 -8.16 6.48 -13.71
C TRP A 104 -9.37 7.38 -13.50
N SER A 105 -9.57 7.79 -12.25
CA SER A 105 -10.53 8.82 -11.88
C SER A 105 -9.94 9.77 -10.86
N GLU A 106 -10.48 10.98 -10.81
CA GLU A 106 -10.15 11.95 -9.78
C GLU A 106 -11.40 12.66 -9.25
N ASP A 107 -11.27 13.15 -8.03
CA ASP A 107 -12.31 13.83 -7.27
C ASP A 107 -11.66 14.91 -6.41
N THR A 108 -12.15 16.14 -6.54
CA THR A 108 -11.77 17.24 -5.66
C THR A 108 -12.73 17.26 -4.48
N THR A 109 -12.30 16.67 -3.36
CA THR A 109 -13.07 16.67 -2.12
C THR A 109 -12.44 17.61 -1.10
N ARG A 110 -13.21 18.04 -0.10
CA ARG A 110 -12.66 18.70 1.08
C ARG A 110 -13.27 18.07 2.31
N THR A 111 -12.67 16.97 2.74
CA THR A 111 -13.17 16.19 3.89
C THR A 111 -12.12 16.16 4.98
N ARG A 112 -12.51 16.58 6.18
CA ARG A 112 -11.65 16.52 7.37
C ARG A 112 -11.73 15.16 8.02
N TYR A 113 -10.58 14.62 8.38
CA TYR A 113 -10.44 13.33 9.05
C TYR A 113 -9.60 13.46 10.32
N GLU A 114 -9.91 12.60 11.27
CA GLU A 114 -9.10 12.33 12.45
C GLU A 114 -8.88 10.82 12.56
N ASN A 115 -7.64 10.42 12.83
CA ASN A 115 -7.30 9.01 13.07
C ASN A 115 -7.64 8.65 14.52
N VAL A 116 -8.60 7.75 14.69
CA VAL A 116 -9.02 7.19 15.98
C VAL A 116 -8.57 5.73 16.03
N GLY A 117 -7.47 5.48 16.72
CA GLY A 117 -6.81 4.16 16.73
C GLY A 117 -6.28 3.79 15.34
N MET A 118 -6.81 2.70 14.76
CA MET A 118 -6.46 2.22 13.41
C MET A 118 -7.49 2.61 12.35
N SER A 119 -8.53 3.36 12.72
CA SER A 119 -9.57 3.85 11.82
C SER A 119 -9.40 5.35 11.58
N ARG A 120 -9.93 5.82 10.44
CA ARG A 120 -10.12 7.25 10.20
C ARG A 120 -11.59 7.58 10.35
N GLU A 121 -11.89 8.65 11.07
CA GLU A 121 -13.25 9.13 11.27
C GLU A 121 -13.41 10.49 10.60
N PRO A 122 -14.46 10.69 9.78
CA PRO A 122 -14.74 12.00 9.22
C PRO A 122 -15.22 12.93 10.33
N LEU A 123 -14.61 14.13 10.42
CA LEU A 123 -15.03 15.17 11.36
C LEU A 123 -16.25 15.95 10.87
N ASP A 124 -16.50 15.92 9.57
CA ASP A 124 -17.64 16.58 8.93
C ASP A 124 -18.66 15.52 8.50
N SER A 125 -19.86 15.56 9.06
CA SER A 125 -21.01 14.72 8.66
C SER A 125 -21.57 15.06 7.27
N ILE A 126 -21.07 16.15 6.67
CA ILE A 126 -21.53 16.69 5.38
C ILE A 126 -20.32 16.77 4.43
N SER A 127 -19.65 15.64 4.17
CA SER A 127 -18.76 15.56 3.02
C SER A 127 -19.64 15.50 1.76
N LYS A 128 -20.06 16.66 1.25
CA LYS A 128 -20.67 16.75 -0.07
C LYS A 128 -19.64 16.23 -1.07
N THR A 129 -19.84 15.01 -1.55
CA THR A 129 -19.17 14.42 -2.70
C THR A 129 -19.38 15.39 -3.86
N TRP A 130 -18.33 16.13 -4.21
CA TRP A 130 -18.36 17.08 -5.31
C TRP A 130 -17.69 16.41 -6.51
N TRP A 131 -18.54 15.73 -7.27
CA TRP A 131 -18.30 15.25 -8.64
C TRP A 131 -17.00 14.44 -8.82
N LEU A 132 -17.13 13.12 -8.81
CA LEU A 132 -16.17 12.24 -9.48
C LEU A 132 -16.09 12.66 -10.96
N ALA A 133 -15.00 13.31 -11.35
CA ALA A 133 -14.67 13.43 -12.75
C ALA A 133 -14.10 12.07 -13.16
N TYR A 134 -15.01 11.18 -13.59
CA TYR A 134 -14.63 9.92 -14.21
C TYR A 134 -14.11 10.26 -15.61
N TYR A 135 -12.78 10.27 -15.75
CA TYR A 135 -12.16 10.61 -17.03
C TYR A 135 -12.18 9.45 -18.03
N GLY A 136 -12.58 8.25 -17.62
CA GLY A 136 -12.69 7.09 -18.52
C GLY A 136 -11.52 6.14 -18.38
N GLU A 137 -11.43 5.21 -19.33
CA GLU A 137 -10.34 4.23 -19.37
C GLU A 137 -9.12 4.87 -20.06
N HIS A 138 -8.14 5.26 -19.25
CA HIS A 138 -6.89 5.82 -19.74
C HIS A 138 -5.74 4.89 -19.39
N ALA A 139 -4.89 4.64 -20.38
CA ALA A 139 -3.74 3.77 -20.20
C ALA A 139 -2.71 4.35 -19.20
N VAL A 140 -2.78 5.64 -18.86
CA VAL A 140 -1.84 6.28 -17.93
C VAL A 140 -2.61 6.80 -16.70
N CYS A 141 -2.02 6.63 -15.52
CA CYS A 141 -2.45 7.22 -14.25
C CYS A 141 -1.53 8.43 -13.95
N PRO A 142 -1.80 9.63 -14.49
CA PRO A 142 -0.82 10.71 -14.60
C PRO A 142 -0.64 11.46 -13.26
N LEU A 143 0.03 10.84 -12.30
CA LEU A 143 0.26 11.43 -10.98
C LEU A 143 1.65 12.03 -10.87
N LYS A 144 1.71 13.21 -10.24
CA LYS A 144 2.94 13.89 -9.90
C LYS A 144 2.86 14.37 -8.46
N PHE A 145 3.77 13.87 -7.63
CA PHE A 145 3.84 14.27 -6.23
C PHE A 145 4.60 15.59 -6.06
N GLU A 146 4.14 16.41 -5.14
CA GLU A 146 4.76 17.66 -4.75
C GLU A 146 5.72 17.43 -3.58
N VAL A 147 6.85 18.15 -3.59
CA VAL A 147 7.82 18.12 -2.48
C VAL A 147 7.19 18.73 -1.23
N GLY A 148 7.39 18.07 -0.08
CA GLY A 148 6.86 18.48 1.22
C GLY A 148 5.36 18.23 1.40
N GLN A 149 4.66 17.80 0.35
CA GLN A 149 3.23 17.52 0.38
C GLN A 149 2.99 16.10 0.89
N TRP A 150 2.05 15.96 1.83
CA TRP A 150 1.61 14.67 2.34
C TRP A 150 0.53 14.06 1.46
N TYR A 151 0.62 12.74 1.32
CA TYR A 151 -0.32 11.90 0.61
C TYR A 151 -0.67 10.67 1.45
N LEU A 152 -1.84 10.09 1.18
CA LEU A 152 -2.29 8.81 1.71
C LEU A 152 -2.61 7.88 0.55
N ALA A 153 -1.91 6.76 0.44
CA ALA A 153 -2.26 5.67 -0.46
C ALA A 153 -3.11 4.63 0.26
N LEU A 154 -4.21 4.25 -0.35
CA LEU A 154 -5.14 3.22 0.11
C LEU A 154 -5.13 2.08 -0.88
N VAL A 155 -4.90 0.89 -0.35
CA VAL A 155 -4.97 -0.36 -1.10
C VAL A 155 -6.14 -1.18 -0.60
N SER A 156 -6.69 -2.03 -1.46
CA SER A 156 -7.77 -2.96 -1.08
C SER A 156 -7.25 -4.22 -0.37
N ASP A 157 -6.20 -4.10 0.44
CA ASP A 157 -5.74 -5.17 1.32
C ASP A 157 -6.25 -4.90 2.74
N PRO A 158 -7.05 -5.81 3.33
CA PRO A 158 -7.64 -5.59 4.66
C PRO A 158 -6.59 -5.51 5.78
N ARG A 159 -5.35 -5.96 5.56
CA ARG A 159 -4.24 -5.91 6.52
C ARG A 159 -3.57 -4.52 6.59
N ILE A 160 -3.86 -3.63 5.64
CA ILE A 160 -3.26 -2.31 5.52
C ILE A 160 -4.37 -1.26 5.56
N THR A 161 -4.39 -0.45 6.62
CA THR A 161 -5.32 0.69 6.74
C THR A 161 -4.99 1.78 5.71
N GLY A 162 -3.69 1.99 5.48
CA GLY A 162 -3.20 2.97 4.51
C GLY A 162 -1.71 3.22 4.66
N ILE A 163 -1.15 3.92 3.69
CA ILE A 163 0.27 4.27 3.64
C ILE A 163 0.38 5.79 3.52
N TYR A 164 0.84 6.44 4.57
CA TYR A 164 1.12 7.87 4.53
C TYR A 164 2.51 8.09 3.94
N PHE A 165 2.65 9.05 3.04
CA PHE A 165 3.97 9.35 2.47
C PHE A 165 4.10 10.82 2.08
N TYR A 166 5.34 11.27 1.98
CA TYR A 166 5.72 12.55 1.39
C TYR A 166 7.09 12.42 0.71
N MET A 167 7.37 13.31 -0.23
CA MET A 167 8.71 13.47 -0.81
C MET A 167 9.42 14.63 -0.13
N ASP A 168 10.67 14.42 0.29
CA ASP A 168 11.50 15.52 0.77
C ASP A 168 12.14 16.31 -0.38
N TRP A 169 12.90 17.34 -0.04
CA TRP A 169 13.60 18.21 -0.97
C TRP A 169 14.78 17.53 -1.69
N GLN A 170 15.13 16.30 -1.32
CA GLN A 170 16.11 15.44 -1.99
C GLN A 170 15.45 14.41 -2.90
N ASP A 171 14.15 14.57 -3.20
CA ASP A 171 13.32 13.62 -3.94
C ASP A 171 13.24 12.23 -3.29
N LYS A 172 13.52 12.13 -1.98
CA LYS A 172 13.40 10.88 -1.25
C LYS A 172 11.99 10.74 -0.69
N VAL A 173 11.37 9.58 -0.97
CA VAL A 173 10.07 9.21 -0.40
C VAL A 173 10.25 8.72 1.03
N HIS A 174 9.49 9.28 1.95
CA HIS A 174 9.33 8.80 3.32
C HIS A 174 7.93 8.19 3.44
N GLN A 175 7.85 6.88 3.69
CA GLN A 175 6.58 6.14 3.78
C GLN A 175 6.34 5.58 5.18
N PHE A 176 5.07 5.57 5.60
CA PHE A 176 4.58 5.11 6.90
C PHE A 176 3.35 4.23 6.68
N THR A 177 3.55 2.92 6.70
CA THR A 177 2.48 1.94 6.54
C THR A 177 1.76 1.75 7.88
N VAL A 178 0.44 1.93 7.87
CA VAL A 178 -0.43 1.65 9.02
C VAL A 178 -1.13 0.32 8.77
N HIS A 179 -0.84 -0.65 9.62
CA HIS A 179 -1.45 -1.98 9.57
C HIS A 179 -2.74 -1.99 10.40
N SER A 180 -3.73 -2.75 9.92
CA SER A 180 -5.03 -2.88 10.59
C SER A 180 -5.02 -3.89 11.74
N GLY A 181 -3.97 -4.71 11.86
CA GLY A 181 -3.89 -5.81 12.82
C GLY A 181 -4.78 -7.01 12.51
N VAL A 182 -5.48 -7.00 11.36
CA VAL A 182 -6.33 -8.11 10.90
C VAL A 182 -5.45 -9.20 10.29
N SER A 183 -5.71 -10.47 10.64
CA SER A 183 -5.06 -11.64 10.02
C SER A 183 -5.63 -11.89 8.62
N PRO A 184 -4.83 -12.37 7.63
CA PRO A 184 -5.41 -12.86 6.39
C PRO A 184 -6.41 -13.99 6.67
N ILE A 185 -7.55 -13.96 5.95
CA ILE A 185 -8.64 -14.95 6.00
C ILE A 185 -8.35 -16.07 5.02
#